data_AF-A0A1B6JQW0-F1
#
_entry.id   AF-A0A1B6JQW0-F1
#
_cell.length_a   1.000
_cell.length_b   1.000
_cell.length_c   1.000
_cell.angle_alpha   90.00
_cell.angle_beta   90.00
_cell.angle_gamma   90.00
#
_symmetry.space_group_name_H-M   'P 1'
#
loop_
_entity.id
_entity.type
_entity.pdbx_description
1 polymer ?
#
loop_
_entity_poly.entity_id
_entity_poly.type
_entity_poly.pdbx_seq_one_letter_code
_entity_poly.pdbx_strand_id
1 'polypeptide(L)'
;SGATGDANNSLATERSDSWKVGLHVMFVVDICEDTLLRLEELLTSACDDILVNTDWPPPQHTECLIVSTLNILRLQLHAMTKHQVDPASVGMAGSRLHASLRRLVVELASSAFVLETIQAAAQATLQAGWSILLPTADERARTLSSLLSGSEWEANNLSQGHHFMTDLLVSSLMADGGLETSLEAAIKGELAELKDSDSESHLDSESHDKYSTAVPLLHLVKQLLRNCFAQSEMSLQTLRHKPGQQRSPSLNLLLRFQRLLVSQIFPHNKQTKPYEDENSHGAQSLLHKYIVLLTKPLTKVDN
;
A
#
# COMPACT_ATOMS: atom_id res chain seq x y z
N SER A 1 0.26 33.57 -48.50
CA SER A 1 0.26 32.22 -49.10
C SER A 1 1.53 31.52 -48.64
N GLY A 2 1.41 30.32 -48.07
CA GLY A 2 2.54 29.42 -47.82
C GLY A 2 3.08 29.41 -46.38
N ALA A 3 2.40 28.70 -45.50
CA ALA A 3 2.95 28.17 -44.25
C ALA A 3 3.68 26.85 -44.55
N THR A 4 4.86 26.68 -43.98
CA THR A 4 5.60 25.40 -43.84
C THR A 4 6.32 25.53 -42.49
N GLY A 5 6.10 24.72 -41.47
CA GLY A 5 5.64 23.34 -41.40
C GLY A 5 6.59 22.66 -40.42
N ASP A 6 6.15 22.54 -39.18
CA ASP A 6 6.92 22.08 -38.01
C ASP A 6 7.45 20.65 -38.17
N ALA A 7 8.70 20.46 -37.75
CA ALA A 7 9.26 19.15 -37.45
C ALA A 7 10.23 19.29 -36.28
N ASN A 8 9.71 19.26 -35.06
CA ASN A 8 10.49 19.03 -33.84
C ASN A 8 9.64 18.26 -32.82
N ASN A 9 9.21 17.06 -33.19
CA ASN A 9 8.66 16.08 -32.24
C ASN A 9 9.81 15.21 -31.73
N SER A 10 10.62 15.79 -30.84
CA SER A 10 11.62 15.02 -30.08
C SER A 10 11.03 14.75 -28.70
N LEU A 11 10.46 13.57 -28.53
CA LEU A 11 10.09 13.03 -27.22
C LEU A 11 11.40 12.80 -26.45
N ALA A 12 11.85 13.81 -25.72
CA ALA A 12 13.04 13.72 -24.89
C ALA A 12 12.68 12.94 -23.62
N THR A 13 13.22 11.73 -23.51
CA THR A 13 13.25 10.91 -22.31
C THR A 13 14.17 11.57 -21.27
N GLU A 14 13.79 12.73 -20.73
CA GLU A 14 14.56 13.40 -19.68
C GLU A 14 14.13 12.91 -18.30
N ARG A 15 15.05 12.20 -17.62
CA ARG A 15 15.07 12.04 -16.17
C ARG A 15 15.18 13.42 -15.51
N SER A 16 14.06 14.08 -15.28
CA SER A 16 13.98 15.30 -14.49
C SER A 16 12.71 15.24 -13.63
N ASP A 17 12.88 15.29 -12.31
CA ASP A 17 11.83 15.29 -11.28
C ASP A 17 10.93 16.56 -11.32
N SER A 18 10.78 17.22 -12.47
CA SER A 18 10.08 18.50 -12.59
C SER A 18 9.14 18.63 -13.80
N TRP A 19 8.66 17.53 -14.39
CA TRP A 19 7.65 17.60 -15.45
C TRP A 19 6.35 18.27 -14.95
N LYS A 20 6.05 19.47 -15.45
CA LYS A 20 4.80 20.20 -15.19
C LYS A 20 3.78 19.83 -16.26
N VAL A 21 3.03 18.76 -16.02
CA VAL A 21 1.89 18.40 -16.85
C VAL A 21 0.72 19.33 -16.52
N GLY A 22 0.14 19.99 -17.52
CA GLY A 22 -1.04 20.85 -17.34
C GLY A 22 -2.29 20.02 -17.01
N LEU A 23 -3.30 20.64 -16.40
CA LEU A 23 -4.61 20.01 -16.13
C LEU A 23 -5.37 19.63 -17.42
N HIS A 24 -5.03 20.27 -18.53
CA HIS A 24 -5.53 19.95 -19.86
C HIS A 24 -4.38 20.04 -20.88
N VAL A 25 -4.11 18.94 -21.58
CA VAL A 25 -3.18 18.82 -22.69
C VAL A 25 -3.91 18.04 -23.76
N MET A 26 -4.15 18.64 -24.93
CA MET A 26 -4.93 18.01 -26.00
C MET A 26 -4.47 16.56 -26.25
N PHE A 27 -5.43 15.64 -26.24
CA PHE A 27 -5.25 14.20 -26.46
C PHE A 27 -4.41 13.44 -25.41
N VAL A 28 -3.87 14.11 -24.39
CA VAL A 28 -2.92 13.50 -23.44
C VAL A 28 -3.40 13.59 -22.00
N VAL A 29 -3.90 14.76 -21.56
CA VAL A 29 -4.42 14.96 -20.20
C VAL A 29 -5.72 15.74 -20.27
N ASP A 30 -6.76 15.17 -19.69
CA ASP A 30 -8.03 15.85 -19.47
C ASP A 30 -8.64 15.31 -18.18
N ILE A 31 -8.56 16.10 -17.11
CA ILE A 31 -9.00 15.67 -15.79
C ILE A 31 -10.51 15.86 -15.69
N CYS A 32 -11.25 14.89 -16.20
CA CYS A 32 -12.71 14.82 -16.12
C CYS A 32 -13.17 13.36 -15.92
N GLU A 33 -14.36 13.18 -15.34
CA GLU A 33 -14.94 11.86 -15.04
C GLU A 33 -15.09 11.02 -16.31
N ASP A 34 -15.57 11.61 -17.41
CA ASP A 34 -15.73 10.94 -18.70
C ASP A 34 -14.42 10.34 -19.23
N THR A 35 -13.30 11.05 -19.08
CA THR A 35 -11.98 10.55 -19.53
C THR A 35 -11.55 9.36 -18.70
N LEU A 36 -11.70 9.41 -17.37
CA LEU A 36 -11.34 8.28 -16.51
C LEU A 36 -12.24 7.06 -16.72
N LEU A 37 -13.54 7.26 -16.93
CA LEU A 37 -14.48 6.19 -17.28
C LEU A 37 -14.06 5.48 -18.57
N ARG A 38 -13.76 6.23 -19.63
CA ARG A 38 -13.32 5.64 -20.91
C ARG A 38 -12.00 4.89 -20.79
N LEU A 39 -11.06 5.39 -19.98
CA LEU A 39 -9.80 4.70 -19.71
C LEU A 39 -10.03 3.40 -18.94
N GLU A 40 -10.96 3.38 -18.00
CA GLU A 40 -11.33 2.17 -17.27
C GLU A 40 -12.02 1.14 -18.17
N GLU A 41 -12.98 1.56 -19.00
CA GLU A 41 -13.66 0.69 -19.98
C GLU A 41 -12.65 0.04 -20.95
N LEU A 42 -11.71 0.85 -21.48
CA LEU A 42 -10.65 0.35 -22.37
C LEU A 42 -9.72 -0.62 -21.66
N LEU A 43 -9.32 -0.32 -20.42
CA LEU A 43 -8.43 -1.19 -19.65
C LEU A 43 -9.11 -2.50 -19.29
N THR A 44 -10.36 -2.48 -18.82
CA THR A 44 -11.15 -3.67 -18.53
C THR A 44 -11.29 -4.54 -19.77
N SER A 45 -11.75 -3.96 -20.88
CA SER A 45 -11.92 -4.70 -22.14
C SER A 45 -10.62 -5.31 -22.67
N ALA A 46 -9.49 -4.63 -22.53
CA ALA A 46 -8.21 -5.16 -23.00
C ALA A 46 -7.59 -6.19 -22.03
N CYS A 47 -7.93 -6.12 -20.74
CA CYS A 47 -7.43 -7.03 -19.71
C CYS A 47 -8.26 -8.31 -19.55
N ASP A 48 -9.50 -8.35 -20.04
CA ASP A 48 -10.37 -9.53 -19.96
C ASP A 48 -9.68 -10.80 -20.51
N ASP A 49 -8.97 -10.68 -21.63
CA ASP A 49 -8.26 -11.82 -22.24
C ASP A 49 -6.95 -12.20 -21.50
N ILE A 50 -6.35 -11.26 -20.78
CA ILE A 50 -5.05 -11.44 -20.10
C ILE A 50 -5.21 -12.08 -18.73
N LEU A 51 -6.22 -11.66 -17.97
CA LEU A 51 -6.44 -12.15 -16.60
C LEU A 51 -7.02 -13.57 -16.59
N VAL A 52 -7.66 -14.00 -17.68
CA VAL A 52 -8.26 -15.34 -17.82
C VAL A 52 -7.26 -16.38 -18.38
N ASN A 53 -6.05 -15.95 -18.76
CA ASN A 53 -4.91 -16.81 -19.10
C ASN A 53 -5.16 -17.76 -20.29
N THR A 54 -6.01 -17.36 -21.25
CA THR A 54 -6.46 -18.24 -22.34
C THR A 54 -5.49 -18.34 -23.52
N ASP A 55 -4.72 -17.29 -23.81
CA ASP A 55 -3.69 -17.28 -24.86
C ASP A 55 -2.53 -16.35 -24.49
N TRP A 56 -1.40 -16.92 -24.03
CA TRP A 56 -0.21 -16.17 -23.61
C TRP A 56 0.98 -16.43 -24.54
N PRO A 57 1.73 -15.42 -24.99
CA PRO A 57 1.61 -13.97 -24.70
C PRO A 57 0.49 -13.27 -25.52
N PRO A 58 -0.03 -12.12 -25.03
CA PRO A 58 -1.08 -11.37 -25.72
C PRO A 58 -0.56 -10.81 -27.06
N PRO A 59 -1.46 -10.53 -28.02
CA PRO A 59 -1.10 -9.84 -29.25
C PRO A 59 -0.45 -8.48 -28.98
N GLN A 60 0.53 -8.08 -29.80
CA GLN A 60 1.26 -6.81 -29.63
C GLN A 60 0.34 -5.58 -29.60
N HIS A 61 -0.77 -5.60 -30.36
CA HIS A 61 -1.72 -4.49 -30.35
C HIS A 61 -2.46 -4.38 -29.01
N THR A 62 -2.79 -5.51 -28.37
CA THR A 62 -3.39 -5.57 -27.03
C THR A 62 -2.41 -5.09 -25.97
N GLU A 63 -1.16 -5.56 -26.03
CA GLU A 63 -0.09 -5.08 -25.16
C GLU A 63 0.09 -3.56 -25.28
N CYS A 64 0.22 -3.04 -26.50
CA CYS A 64 0.40 -1.61 -26.77
C CYS A 64 -0.80 -0.79 -26.29
N LEU A 65 -2.02 -1.30 -26.47
CA LEU A 65 -3.25 -0.66 -26.00
C LEU A 65 -3.25 -0.53 -24.47
N ILE A 66 -2.93 -1.61 -23.75
CA ILE A 66 -2.89 -1.60 -22.28
C ILE A 66 -1.79 -0.67 -21.78
N VAL A 67 -0.58 -0.79 -22.31
CA VAL A 67 0.56 0.06 -21.91
C VAL A 67 0.27 1.53 -22.18
N SER A 68 -0.35 1.85 -23.33
CA SER A 68 -0.73 3.23 -23.66
C SER A 68 -1.82 3.75 -22.72
N THR A 69 -2.85 2.94 -22.45
CA THR A 69 -3.95 3.29 -21.54
C THR A 69 -3.44 3.53 -20.11
N LEU A 70 -2.56 2.66 -19.59
CA LEU A 70 -1.90 2.83 -18.30
C LEU A 70 -1.04 4.09 -18.26
N ASN A 71 -0.30 4.39 -19.32
CA ASN A 71 0.51 5.61 -19.37
C ASN A 71 -0.33 6.89 -19.40
N ILE A 72 -1.47 6.90 -20.12
CA ILE A 72 -2.40 8.02 -20.10
C ILE A 72 -3.03 8.17 -18.71
N LEU A 73 -3.43 7.07 -18.08
CA LEU A 73 -3.94 7.05 -16.72
C LEU A 73 -2.90 7.58 -15.72
N ARG A 74 -1.64 7.16 -15.85
CA ARG A 74 -0.51 7.66 -15.05
C ARG A 74 -0.38 9.17 -15.16
N LEU A 75 -0.53 9.74 -16.35
CA LEU A 75 -0.49 11.18 -16.56
C LEU A 75 -1.68 11.89 -15.89
N GLN A 76 -2.89 11.32 -15.94
CA GLN A 76 -4.05 11.87 -15.22
C GLN A 76 -3.79 11.90 -13.72
N LEU A 77 -3.40 10.76 -13.13
CA LEU A 77 -3.17 10.63 -11.69
C LEU A 77 -2.01 11.52 -11.22
N HIS A 78 -0.94 11.62 -12.01
CA HIS A 78 0.18 12.50 -11.72
C HIS A 78 -0.23 13.98 -11.74
N ALA A 79 -1.02 14.40 -12.74
CA ALA A 79 -1.53 15.76 -12.83
C ALA A 79 -2.49 16.08 -11.67
N MET A 80 -3.39 15.14 -11.32
CA MET A 80 -4.27 15.27 -10.16
C MET A 80 -3.48 15.47 -8.87
N THR A 81 -2.43 14.66 -8.65
CA THR A 81 -1.59 14.74 -7.45
C THR A 81 -0.82 16.06 -7.39
N LYS A 82 -0.23 16.48 -8.51
CA LYS A 82 0.60 17.69 -8.59
C LYS A 82 -0.19 18.98 -8.38
N HIS A 83 -1.41 19.03 -8.91
CA HIS A 83 -2.29 20.20 -8.81
C HIS A 83 -3.29 20.11 -7.65
N GLN A 84 -3.21 19.05 -6.84
CA GLN A 84 -4.11 18.79 -5.70
C GLN A 84 -5.59 18.83 -6.11
N VAL A 85 -5.91 18.22 -7.25
CA VAL A 85 -7.30 18.10 -7.69
C VAL A 85 -8.02 17.11 -6.78
N ASP A 86 -9.17 17.52 -6.25
CA ASP A 86 -10.01 16.67 -5.43
C ASP A 86 -10.49 15.45 -6.23
N PRO A 87 -10.18 14.20 -5.83
CA PRO A 87 -10.68 13.01 -6.50
C PRO A 87 -12.21 12.95 -6.59
N ALA A 88 -12.94 13.60 -5.68
CA ALA A 88 -14.40 13.67 -5.75
C ALA A 88 -14.88 14.46 -6.97
N SER A 89 -14.13 15.47 -7.42
CA SER A 89 -14.49 16.30 -8.59
C SER A 89 -14.43 15.54 -9.92
N VAL A 90 -13.78 14.38 -9.96
CA VAL A 90 -13.57 13.56 -11.16
C VAL A 90 -14.30 12.21 -11.06
N GLY A 91 -15.27 12.10 -10.14
CA GLY A 91 -16.03 10.86 -9.95
C GLY A 91 -15.22 9.70 -9.36
N MET A 92 -14.05 9.96 -8.74
CA MET A 92 -13.16 8.94 -8.19
C MET A 92 -13.36 8.69 -6.68
N ALA A 93 -14.03 9.56 -5.94
CA ALA A 93 -14.23 9.35 -4.51
C ALA A 93 -15.28 8.27 -4.24
N GLY A 94 -14.83 7.07 -3.84
CA GLY A 94 -15.72 5.97 -3.41
C GLY A 94 -16.60 5.37 -4.50
N SER A 95 -16.27 5.61 -5.77
CA SER A 95 -17.04 5.14 -6.93
C SER A 95 -16.65 3.74 -7.39
N ARG A 96 -17.49 3.13 -8.24
CA ARG A 96 -17.16 1.85 -8.91
C ARG A 96 -15.93 1.99 -9.81
N LEU A 97 -15.77 3.15 -10.44
CA LEU A 97 -14.62 3.51 -11.26
C LEU A 97 -13.32 3.39 -10.46
N HIS A 98 -13.25 4.01 -9.27
CA HIS A 98 -12.09 3.91 -8.39
C HIS A 98 -11.79 2.48 -7.99
N ALA A 99 -12.82 1.73 -7.57
CA ALA A 99 -12.66 0.34 -7.17
C ALA A 99 -12.12 -0.54 -8.32
N SER A 100 -12.61 -0.32 -9.55
CA SER A 100 -12.18 -1.06 -10.75
C SER A 100 -10.75 -0.71 -11.15
N LEU A 101 -10.43 0.58 -11.30
CA LEU A 101 -9.08 1.04 -11.61
C LEU A 101 -8.06 0.58 -10.57
N ARG A 102 -8.39 0.69 -9.28
CA ARG A 102 -7.56 0.18 -8.19
C ARG A 102 -7.30 -1.32 -8.34
N ARG A 103 -8.35 -2.12 -8.57
CA ARG A 103 -8.21 -3.58 -8.73
C ARG A 103 -7.30 -3.91 -9.92
N LEU A 104 -7.60 -3.36 -11.11
CA LEU A 104 -6.85 -3.64 -12.33
C LEU A 104 -5.37 -3.25 -12.21
N VAL A 105 -5.07 -2.03 -11.74
CA VAL A 105 -3.69 -1.56 -11.62
C VAL A 105 -2.91 -2.38 -10.59
N VAL A 106 -3.51 -2.72 -9.44
CA VAL A 106 -2.86 -3.55 -8.41
C VAL A 106 -2.64 -4.99 -8.91
N GLU A 107 -3.62 -5.57 -9.60
CA GLU A 107 -3.54 -6.92 -10.16
C GLU A 107 -2.45 -7.01 -11.24
N LEU A 108 -2.41 -6.06 -12.18
CA LEU A 108 -1.38 -5.99 -13.23
C LEU A 108 0.02 -5.70 -12.68
N ALA A 109 0.14 -4.87 -11.64
CA ALA A 109 1.44 -4.54 -11.03
C ALA A 109 2.03 -5.69 -10.19
N SER A 110 1.16 -6.52 -9.59
CA SER A 110 1.55 -7.59 -8.65
C SER A 110 1.66 -8.97 -9.31
N SER A 111 0.89 -9.24 -10.37
CA SER A 111 0.82 -10.55 -11.00
C SER A 111 2.14 -10.97 -11.62
N ALA A 112 2.54 -12.23 -11.36
CA ALA A 112 3.76 -12.82 -11.92
C ALA A 112 3.62 -13.25 -13.39
N PHE A 113 2.39 -13.36 -13.89
CA PHE A 113 2.07 -13.90 -15.22
C PHE A 113 1.79 -12.82 -16.27
N VAL A 114 2.10 -11.56 -15.97
CA VAL A 114 1.90 -10.41 -16.87
C VAL A 114 3.24 -10.05 -17.55
N LEU A 115 3.18 -9.55 -18.79
CA LEU A 115 4.35 -9.12 -19.56
C LEU A 115 5.05 -7.99 -18.80
N GLU A 116 6.38 -8.00 -18.82
CA GLU A 116 7.21 -7.02 -18.10
C GLU A 116 6.86 -5.57 -18.48
N THR A 117 6.53 -5.31 -19.75
CA THR A 117 6.11 -4.01 -20.26
C THR A 117 4.80 -3.52 -19.63
N ILE A 118 3.78 -4.38 -19.56
CA ILE A 118 2.48 -4.10 -18.93
C ILE A 118 2.67 -3.93 -17.43
N GLN A 119 3.41 -4.84 -16.79
CA GLN A 119 3.69 -4.77 -15.37
C GLN A 119 4.42 -3.48 -15.01
N ALA A 120 5.47 -3.11 -15.75
CA ALA A 120 6.21 -1.86 -15.54
C ALA A 120 5.32 -0.61 -15.72
N ALA A 121 4.43 -0.59 -16.71
CA ALA A 121 3.48 0.51 -16.90
C ALA A 121 2.47 0.61 -15.75
N ALA A 122 1.95 -0.53 -15.26
CA ALA A 122 1.04 -0.58 -14.13
C ALA A 122 1.73 -0.12 -12.83
N GLN A 123 2.96 -0.57 -12.61
CA GLN A 123 3.81 -0.16 -11.48
C GLN A 123 4.08 1.35 -11.50
N ALA A 124 4.44 1.92 -12.65
CA ALA A 124 4.66 3.36 -12.78
C ALA A 124 3.36 4.17 -12.54
N THR A 125 2.21 3.62 -12.97
CA THR A 125 0.88 4.21 -12.72
C THR A 125 0.56 4.24 -11.23
N LEU A 126 0.79 3.12 -10.54
CA LEU A 126 0.56 3.01 -9.11
C LEU A 126 1.52 3.91 -8.30
N GLN A 127 2.80 4.00 -8.69
CA GLN A 127 3.76 4.92 -8.07
C GLN A 127 3.37 6.39 -8.19
N ALA A 128 2.79 6.79 -9.33
CA ALA A 128 2.36 8.17 -9.54
C ALA A 128 1.04 8.51 -8.85
N GLY A 129 0.18 7.51 -8.62
CA GLY A 129 -1.21 7.71 -8.21
C GLY A 129 -1.64 6.96 -6.95
N TRP A 130 -0.73 6.40 -6.16
CA TRP A 130 -1.09 5.60 -4.96
C TRP A 130 -1.93 6.39 -3.95
N SER A 131 -1.73 7.71 -3.83
CA SER A 131 -2.48 8.56 -2.90
C SER A 131 -3.96 8.69 -3.29
N ILE A 132 -4.25 8.54 -4.58
CA ILE A 132 -5.62 8.59 -5.14
C ILE A 132 -6.21 7.17 -5.16
N LEU A 133 -5.43 6.17 -5.56
CA LEU A 133 -5.89 4.78 -5.70
C LEU A 133 -6.02 4.05 -4.34
N LEU A 134 -5.20 4.39 -3.36
CA LEU A 134 -5.17 3.82 -2.01
C LEU A 134 -5.22 4.96 -0.96
N PRO A 135 -6.36 5.67 -0.87
CA PRO A 135 -6.43 6.93 -0.14
C PRO A 135 -6.16 6.77 1.35
N THR A 136 -6.69 5.73 1.98
CA THR A 136 -6.54 5.51 3.42
C THR A 136 -5.30 4.67 3.75
N ALA A 137 -4.62 5.04 4.82
CA ALA A 137 -3.52 4.25 5.37
C ALA A 137 -3.98 2.84 5.78
N ASP A 138 -5.23 2.68 6.19
CA ASP A 138 -5.83 1.38 6.51
C ASP A 138 -6.07 0.51 5.28
N GLU A 139 -6.43 1.08 4.13
CA GLU A 139 -6.46 0.34 2.86
C GLU A 139 -5.07 -0.13 2.47
N ARG A 140 -4.07 0.76 2.55
CA ARG A 140 -2.67 0.41 2.29
C ARG A 140 -2.21 -0.74 3.20
N ALA A 141 -2.52 -0.66 4.49
CA ALA A 141 -2.18 -1.68 5.48
C ALA A 141 -2.90 -3.03 5.24
N ARG A 142 -4.18 -3.00 4.82
CA ARG A 142 -4.94 -4.21 4.46
C ARG A 142 -4.38 -4.88 3.21
N THR A 143 -4.09 -4.12 2.15
CA THR A 143 -3.50 -4.66 0.93
C THR A 143 -2.13 -5.29 1.23
N LEU A 144 -1.30 -4.60 2.01
CA LEU A 144 0.01 -5.10 2.41
C LEU A 144 -0.12 -6.38 3.24
N SER A 145 -1.06 -6.42 4.19
CA SER A 145 -1.32 -7.63 4.99
C SER A 145 -1.77 -8.80 4.13
N SER A 146 -2.71 -8.60 3.21
CA SER A 146 -3.19 -9.64 2.30
C SER A 146 -2.05 -10.21 1.44
N LEU A 147 -1.18 -9.34 0.93
CA LEU A 147 -0.02 -9.73 0.15
C LEU A 147 0.96 -10.57 0.99
N LEU A 148 1.20 -10.17 2.24
CA LEU A 148 2.11 -10.89 3.13
C LEU A 148 1.53 -12.20 3.69
N SER A 149 0.20 -12.34 3.77
CA SER A 149 -0.47 -13.55 4.24
C SER A 149 -0.57 -14.65 3.18
N GLY A 150 -0.71 -14.28 1.90
CA GLY A 150 -0.84 -15.21 0.79
C GLY A 150 0.48 -15.84 0.32
N SER A 151 1.62 -15.21 0.59
CA SER A 151 2.93 -15.79 0.31
C SER A 151 3.37 -16.65 1.51
N GLU A 152 3.44 -17.97 1.34
CA GLU A 152 4.41 -18.74 2.12
C GLU A 152 5.79 -18.15 1.79
N TRP A 153 6.37 -17.42 2.75
CA TRP A 153 7.59 -16.64 2.56
C TRP A 153 8.79 -17.58 2.43
N GLU A 154 8.89 -18.24 1.30
CA GLU A 154 10.18 -18.69 0.80
C GLU A 154 10.82 -17.46 0.18
N ALA A 155 11.75 -16.83 0.91
CA ALA A 155 12.45 -15.60 0.52
C ALA A 155 13.10 -15.64 -0.89
N ASN A 156 13.16 -16.82 -1.51
CA ASN A 156 13.73 -17.07 -2.84
C ASN A 156 12.68 -17.12 -3.97
N ASN A 157 11.37 -17.15 -3.67
CA ASN A 157 10.30 -17.36 -4.67
C ASN A 157 9.33 -16.18 -4.82
N LEU A 158 9.61 -15.02 -4.21
CA LEU A 158 8.74 -13.85 -4.35
C LEU A 158 8.92 -13.22 -5.75
N SER A 159 7.82 -13.01 -6.49
CA SER A 159 7.88 -12.35 -7.80
C SER A 159 8.39 -10.91 -7.67
N GLN A 160 9.01 -10.38 -8.74
CA GLN A 160 9.43 -8.98 -8.76
C GLN A 160 8.27 -8.02 -8.49
N GLY A 161 7.07 -8.33 -8.99
CA GLY A 161 5.84 -7.55 -8.73
C GLY A 161 5.44 -7.54 -7.25
N HIS A 162 5.57 -8.67 -6.54
CA HIS A 162 5.31 -8.73 -5.10
C HIS A 162 6.32 -7.89 -4.29
N HIS A 163 7.60 -7.92 -4.66
CA HIS A 163 8.62 -7.09 -3.99
C HIS A 163 8.33 -5.60 -4.20
N PHE A 164 8.05 -5.20 -5.44
CA PHE A 164 7.64 -3.85 -5.78
C PHE A 164 6.43 -3.39 -4.96
N MET A 165 5.37 -4.21 -4.90
CA MET A 165 4.14 -3.87 -4.18
C MET A 165 4.39 -3.70 -2.68
N THR A 166 5.23 -4.56 -2.10
CA THR A 166 5.63 -4.46 -0.70
C THR A 166 6.36 -3.13 -0.45
N ASP A 167 7.35 -2.81 -1.28
CA ASP A 167 8.13 -1.57 -1.15
C ASP A 167 7.27 -0.32 -1.30
N LEU A 168 6.34 -0.32 -2.27
CA LEU A 168 5.43 0.80 -2.52
C LEU A 168 4.46 0.99 -1.36
N LEU A 169 3.83 -0.08 -0.88
CA LEU A 169 2.87 0.00 0.22
C LEU A 169 3.54 0.40 1.53
N VAL A 170 4.74 -0.10 1.82
CA VAL A 170 5.54 0.38 2.95
C VAL A 170 5.86 1.87 2.80
N SER A 171 6.39 2.28 1.64
CA SER A 171 6.79 3.67 1.41
C SER A 171 5.58 4.61 1.50
N SER A 172 4.44 4.22 0.94
CA SER A 172 3.20 4.99 1.00
C SER A 172 2.61 5.05 2.41
N LEU A 173 2.70 3.98 3.21
CA LEU A 173 2.26 4.02 4.61
C LEU A 173 3.16 4.92 5.46
N MET A 174 4.45 4.99 5.12
CA MET A 174 5.42 5.89 5.75
C MET A 174 5.31 7.34 5.23
N ALA A 175 4.68 7.59 4.09
CA ALA A 175 4.47 8.92 3.56
C ALA A 175 3.32 9.65 4.28
N ASP A 176 3.43 10.99 4.33
CA ASP A 176 2.35 11.92 4.71
C ASP A 176 1.64 11.64 6.05
N GLY A 177 2.32 11.02 7.01
CA GLY A 177 1.73 10.71 8.31
C GLY A 177 0.72 9.55 8.28
N GLY A 178 0.73 8.72 7.22
CA GLY A 178 -0.22 7.60 7.08
C GLY A 178 -0.14 6.61 8.24
N LEU A 179 1.08 6.22 8.62
CA LEU A 179 1.32 5.32 9.75
C LEU A 179 0.87 5.93 11.08
N GLU A 180 1.12 7.22 11.28
CA GLU A 180 0.70 7.99 12.46
C GLU A 180 -0.83 8.02 12.56
N THR A 181 -1.52 8.27 11.45
CA THR A 181 -2.98 8.33 11.37
C THR A 181 -3.61 6.95 11.65
N SER A 182 -3.09 5.89 11.04
CA SER A 182 -3.53 4.52 11.33
C SER A 182 -3.23 4.11 12.78
N LEU A 183 -2.12 4.59 13.37
CA LEU A 183 -1.82 4.33 14.78
C LEU A 183 -2.78 5.05 15.71
N GLU A 184 -3.14 6.30 15.42
CA GLU A 184 -4.12 7.04 16.21
C GLU A 184 -5.50 6.37 16.15
N ALA A 185 -5.92 5.92 14.96
CA ALA A 185 -7.14 5.13 14.78
C ALA A 185 -7.09 3.81 15.59
N ALA A 186 -5.94 3.14 15.60
CA ALA A 186 -5.70 1.95 16.41
C ALA A 186 -5.88 2.21 17.90
N ILE A 187 -5.27 3.29 18.42
CA ILE A 187 -5.33 3.67 19.84
C ILE A 187 -6.78 3.98 20.24
N LYS A 188 -7.52 4.70 19.40
CA LYS A 188 -8.94 5.02 19.65
C LYS A 188 -9.82 3.77 19.64
N GLY A 189 -9.58 2.84 18.71
CA GLY A 189 -10.29 1.56 18.66
C GLY A 189 -10.09 0.74 19.93
N GLU A 190 -8.86 0.69 20.43
CA GLU A 190 -8.53 -0.04 21.67
C GLU A 190 -9.15 0.59 22.91
N LEU A 191 -9.18 1.92 22.97
CA LEU A 191 -9.87 2.63 24.03
C LEU A 191 -11.37 2.33 24.05
N ALA A 192 -12.01 2.19 22.88
CA ALA A 192 -13.41 1.80 22.78
C ALA A 192 -13.63 0.35 23.27
N GLU A 193 -12.76 -0.59 22.89
CA GLU A 193 -12.83 -1.98 23.38
C GLU A 193 -12.73 -2.07 24.90
N LEU A 194 -11.83 -1.28 25.51
CA LEU A 194 -11.67 -1.25 26.96
C LEU A 194 -12.93 -0.73 27.67
N LYS A 195 -13.55 0.33 27.14
CA LYS A 195 -14.78 0.92 27.70
C LYS A 195 -16.00 -0.02 27.59
N ASP A 196 -16.08 -0.78 26.51
CA ASP A 196 -17.15 -1.78 26.33
C ASP A 196 -16.96 -2.99 27.26
N SER A 197 -15.72 -3.38 27.56
CA SER A 197 -15.43 -4.51 28.46
C SER A 197 -15.76 -4.25 29.94
N ASP A 198 -15.82 -2.99 30.36
CA ASP A 198 -16.25 -2.61 31.72
C ASP A 198 -17.79 -2.58 31.89
N SER A 199 -18.55 -2.71 30.80
CA SER A 199 -20.02 -2.56 30.79
C SER A 199 -20.81 -3.87 30.76
N GLU A 200 -20.20 -5.03 30.48
CA GLU A 200 -20.87 -6.34 30.51
C GLU A 200 -20.15 -7.38 31.40
N SER A 201 -20.69 -7.58 32.60
CA SER A 201 -20.46 -8.78 33.41
C SER A 201 -21.23 -9.99 32.84
N HIS A 202 -20.55 -11.13 32.68
CA HIS A 202 -21.03 -12.47 32.28
C HIS A 202 -21.27 -12.64 30.76
N LEU A 203 -20.71 -13.60 30.02
CA LEU A 203 -20.52 -15.04 30.26
C LEU A 203 -19.36 -15.63 29.41
N ASP A 204 -18.86 -16.80 29.82
CA ASP A 204 -17.90 -17.68 29.14
C ASP A 204 -18.07 -17.76 27.61
N SER A 205 -16.95 -17.58 26.90
CA SER A 205 -16.74 -18.22 25.59
C SER A 205 -15.25 -18.30 25.28
N GLU A 206 -14.75 -19.53 25.36
CA GLU A 206 -13.56 -19.99 24.66
C GLU A 206 -13.65 -19.64 23.17
N SER A 207 -13.06 -18.52 22.76
CA SER A 207 -12.72 -18.27 21.37
C SER A 207 -11.51 -17.32 21.32
N HIS A 208 -10.32 -17.92 21.23
CA HIS A 208 -9.02 -17.26 21.26
C HIS A 208 -8.72 -16.35 20.04
N ASP A 209 -9.71 -16.05 19.20
CA ASP A 209 -9.57 -15.33 17.92
C ASP A 209 -10.21 -13.92 17.91
N LYS A 210 -10.89 -13.49 18.97
CA LYS A 210 -11.49 -12.13 19.02
C LYS A 210 -10.47 -10.98 19.05
N TYR A 211 -9.18 -11.26 19.29
CA TYR A 211 -8.12 -10.25 19.21
C TYR A 211 -7.74 -9.86 17.77
N SER A 212 -8.30 -10.50 16.75
CA SER A 212 -7.73 -10.46 15.40
C SER A 212 -8.40 -9.48 14.42
N THR A 213 -9.48 -8.78 14.80
CA THR A 213 -10.29 -8.03 13.81
C THR A 213 -10.32 -6.51 13.98
N ALA A 214 -9.86 -5.94 15.08
CA ALA A 214 -10.20 -4.54 15.40
C ALA A 214 -9.23 -3.46 14.90
N VAL A 215 -8.02 -3.79 14.41
CA VAL A 215 -7.17 -2.77 13.77
C VAL A 215 -6.34 -3.37 12.63
N PRO A 216 -6.56 -2.96 11.36
CA PRO A 216 -5.73 -3.33 10.21
C PRO A 216 -4.22 -3.22 10.45
N LEU A 217 -3.80 -2.22 11.22
CA LEU A 217 -2.40 -1.98 11.56
C LEU A 217 -1.80 -3.07 12.45
N LEU A 218 -2.53 -3.56 13.46
CA LEU A 218 -2.00 -4.61 14.35
C LEU A 218 -1.87 -5.94 13.62
N HIS A 219 -2.82 -6.24 12.73
CA HIS A 219 -2.74 -7.41 11.84
C HIS A 219 -1.53 -7.32 10.91
N LEU A 220 -1.29 -6.15 10.32
CA LEU A 220 -0.08 -5.90 9.52
C LEU A 220 1.20 -6.11 10.34
N VAL A 221 1.28 -5.54 11.55
CA VAL A 221 2.45 -5.67 12.44
C VAL A 221 2.68 -7.13 12.82
N LYS A 222 1.63 -7.88 13.16
CA LYS A 222 1.72 -9.33 13.42
C LYS A 222 2.32 -10.07 12.23
N GLN A 223 1.87 -9.75 11.02
CA GLN A 223 2.33 -10.39 9.81
C GLN A 223 3.79 -10.03 9.48
N LEU A 224 4.17 -8.76 9.62
CA LEU A 224 5.55 -8.30 9.46
C LEU A 224 6.49 -8.97 10.46
N LEU A 225 6.08 -9.07 11.73
CA LEU A 225 6.85 -9.76 12.76
C LEU A 225 7.06 -11.23 12.40
N ARG A 226 6.00 -11.95 12.01
CA ARG A 226 6.09 -13.34 11.55
C ARG A 226 7.13 -13.49 10.44
N ASN A 227 7.12 -12.59 9.46
CA ASN A 227 8.05 -12.62 8.33
C ASN A 227 9.49 -12.29 8.76
N CYS A 228 9.68 -11.32 9.66
CA CYS A 228 11.00 -11.00 10.22
C CYS A 228 11.60 -12.18 11.02
N PHE A 229 10.78 -12.87 11.81
CA PHE A 229 11.23 -14.06 12.54
C PHE A 229 11.62 -15.19 11.59
N ALA A 230 10.79 -15.51 10.59
CA ALA A 230 11.08 -16.54 9.60
C ALA A 230 12.39 -16.25 8.81
N GLN A 231 12.61 -14.99 8.41
CA GLN A 231 13.86 -14.58 7.75
C GLN A 231 15.08 -14.73 8.67
N SER A 232 14.93 -14.37 9.94
CA SER A 232 16.00 -14.47 10.93
C SER A 232 16.36 -15.94 11.18
N GLU A 233 15.35 -16.80 11.34
CA GLU A 233 15.52 -18.24 11.50
C GLU A 233 16.23 -18.88 10.30
N MET A 234 15.78 -18.59 9.08
CA MET A 234 16.42 -19.09 7.85
C MET A 234 17.87 -18.59 7.71
N SER A 235 18.15 -17.35 8.09
CA SER A 235 19.51 -16.79 8.09
C SER A 235 20.42 -17.47 9.12
N LEU A 236 19.87 -17.80 10.29
CA LEU A 236 20.58 -18.55 11.34
C LEU A 236 20.85 -20.00 10.89
N GLN A 237 19.86 -20.69 10.32
CA GLN A 237 19.99 -22.05 9.81
C GLN A 237 21.03 -22.16 8.68
N THR A 238 21.17 -21.12 7.88
CA THR A 238 22.12 -21.09 6.75
C THR A 238 23.48 -20.49 7.11
N LEU A 239 23.68 -19.98 8.34
CA LEU A 239 24.86 -19.20 8.78
C LEU A 239 25.27 -18.09 7.77
N ARG A 240 24.33 -17.65 6.92
CA ARG A 240 24.57 -16.67 5.86
C ARG A 240 24.43 -15.26 6.42
N HIS A 241 25.38 -14.85 7.26
CA HIS A 241 25.54 -13.43 7.57
C HIS A 241 26.24 -12.73 6.40
N LYS A 242 25.49 -12.01 5.56
CA LYS A 242 26.08 -11.09 4.58
C LYS A 242 26.29 -9.72 5.23
N PRO A 243 27.52 -9.34 5.61
CA PRO A 243 27.77 -8.00 6.13
C PRO A 243 27.46 -6.97 5.03
N GLY A 244 26.54 -6.04 5.31
CA GLY A 244 26.10 -4.99 4.39
C GLY A 244 24.67 -5.12 3.85
N GLN A 245 23.88 -6.08 4.33
CA GLN A 245 22.47 -6.19 3.92
C GLN A 245 21.67 -4.98 4.41
N GLN A 246 21.17 -4.19 3.45
CA GLN A 246 20.27 -3.05 3.70
C GLN A 246 19.05 -3.52 4.51
N ARG A 247 18.60 -2.70 5.46
CA ARG A 247 17.38 -3.00 6.24
C ARG A 247 16.20 -3.10 5.28
N SER A 248 15.44 -4.19 5.37
CA SER A 248 14.24 -4.34 4.57
C SER A 248 13.24 -3.21 4.86
N PRO A 249 12.46 -2.75 3.86
CA PRO A 249 11.43 -1.74 4.09
C PRO A 249 10.44 -2.16 5.18
N SER A 250 10.07 -3.44 5.23
CA SER A 250 9.29 -4.06 6.30
C SER A 250 9.87 -3.84 7.71
N LEU A 251 11.19 -3.98 7.88
CA LEU A 251 11.85 -3.70 9.15
C LEU A 251 11.85 -2.21 9.50
N ASN A 252 12.04 -1.33 8.51
CA ASN A 252 11.97 0.12 8.73
C ASN A 252 10.56 0.55 9.17
N LEU A 253 9.52 -0.05 8.58
CA LEU A 253 8.13 0.17 8.96
C LEU A 253 7.87 -0.26 10.41
N LEU A 254 8.33 -1.46 10.79
CA LEU A 254 8.19 -1.98 12.16
C LEU A 254 8.90 -1.09 13.17
N LEU A 255 10.14 -0.66 12.89
CA LEU A 255 10.89 0.24 13.77
C LEU A 255 10.21 1.60 13.91
N ARG A 256 9.61 2.12 12.82
CA ARG A 256 8.87 3.38 12.89
C ARG A 256 7.58 3.22 13.71
N PHE A 257 6.83 2.13 13.52
CA PHE A 257 5.68 1.79 14.36
C PHE A 257 6.06 1.75 15.84
N GLN A 258 7.14 1.04 16.20
CA GLN A 258 7.64 0.96 17.57
C GLN A 258 7.95 2.36 18.14
N ARG A 259 8.68 3.19 17.40
CA ARG A 259 9.06 4.54 17.83
C ARG A 259 7.83 5.43 18.05
N LEU A 260 6.85 5.36 17.14
CA LEU A 260 5.61 6.10 17.27
C LEU A 260 4.81 5.63 18.48
N LEU A 261 4.65 4.32 18.68
CA LEU A 261 3.95 3.76 19.84
C LEU A 261 4.60 4.17 21.16
N VAL A 262 5.93 4.10 21.26
CA VAL A 262 6.67 4.54 22.45
C VAL A 262 6.52 6.05 22.67
N SER A 263 6.51 6.85 21.60
CA SER A 263 6.33 8.31 21.71
C SER A 263 4.94 8.70 22.25
N GLN A 264 3.91 7.89 21.98
CA GLN A 264 2.56 8.09 22.52
C GLN A 264 2.48 7.80 24.03
N ILE A 265 3.29 6.86 24.51
CA ILE A 265 3.33 6.47 25.94
C ILE A 265 4.24 7.42 26.74
N PHE A 266 5.35 7.88 26.14
CA PHE A 266 6.33 8.77 26.77
C PHE A 266 6.49 10.07 25.97
N PRO A 267 5.51 11.00 26.04
CA PRO A 267 5.60 12.27 25.35
C PRO A 267 6.78 13.08 25.90
N HIS A 268 7.65 13.56 24.99
CA HIS A 268 8.86 14.31 25.34
C HIS A 268 8.59 15.71 25.94
N ASN A 269 7.34 16.17 25.97
CA ASN A 269 6.98 17.47 26.51
C ASN A 269 6.09 17.31 27.76
N LYS A 270 6.67 17.58 28.94
CA LYS A 270 5.99 17.54 30.25
C LYS A 270 4.99 18.69 30.49
N GLN A 271 4.62 19.47 29.46
CA GLN A 271 3.76 20.66 29.60
C GLN A 271 2.27 20.41 29.35
N THR A 272 1.86 19.25 28.82
CA THR A 272 0.46 18.82 28.85
C THR A 272 0.18 18.08 30.16
N LYS A 273 -0.86 18.53 30.85
CA LYS A 273 -1.22 18.27 32.25
C LYS A 273 -1.18 16.79 32.67
N PRO A 274 -1.01 16.49 33.99
CA PRO A 274 -1.00 15.15 34.57
C PRO A 274 -2.41 14.56 34.73
N TYR A 275 -3.30 14.77 33.75
CA TYR A 275 -4.53 14.00 33.64
C TYR A 275 -4.17 12.79 32.78
N GLU A 276 -4.41 11.58 33.28
CA GLU A 276 -4.28 10.36 32.50
C GLU A 276 -5.02 10.54 31.18
N ASP A 277 -4.26 10.73 30.10
CA ASP A 277 -4.84 10.89 28.78
C ASP A 277 -5.50 9.55 28.46
N GLU A 278 -6.80 9.51 28.18
CA GLU A 278 -7.49 8.24 27.86
C GLU A 278 -6.79 7.53 26.69
N ASN A 279 -6.16 8.29 25.80
CA ASN A 279 -5.30 7.80 24.73
C ASN A 279 -4.05 7.05 25.23
N SER A 280 -3.53 7.36 26.42
CA SER A 280 -2.42 6.63 27.05
C SER A 280 -2.82 5.20 27.38
N HIS A 281 -4.05 4.97 27.85
CA HIS A 281 -4.56 3.63 28.14
C HIS A 281 -4.70 2.78 26.86
N GLY A 282 -5.23 3.36 25.77
CA GLY A 282 -5.28 2.70 24.47
C GLY A 282 -3.88 2.36 23.92
N ALA A 283 -2.92 3.28 24.04
CA ALA A 283 -1.54 3.05 23.63
C ALA A 283 -0.84 1.97 24.50
N GLN A 284 -1.11 1.93 25.80
CA GLN A 284 -0.60 0.89 26.69
C GLN A 284 -1.19 -0.49 26.34
N SER A 285 -2.49 -0.59 26.05
CA SER A 285 -3.13 -1.83 25.56
C SER A 285 -2.46 -2.32 24.27
N LEU A 286 -2.25 -1.43 23.30
CA LEU A 286 -1.55 -1.75 22.05
C LEU A 286 -0.12 -2.21 22.29
N LEU A 287 0.62 -1.56 23.19
CA LEU A 287 1.96 -1.99 23.54
C LEU A 287 1.95 -3.38 24.16
N HIS A 288 1.00 -3.67 25.06
CA HIS A 288 0.85 -4.99 25.63
C HIS A 288 0.57 -6.04 24.54
N LYS A 289 -0.40 -5.79 23.65
CA LYS A 289 -0.70 -6.67 22.50
C LYS A 289 0.54 -6.86 21.62
N TYR A 290 1.30 -5.80 21.36
CA TYR A 290 2.54 -5.83 20.57
C TYR A 290 3.65 -6.66 21.24
N ILE A 291 3.86 -6.51 22.55
CA ILE A 291 4.85 -7.30 23.31
C ILE A 291 4.47 -8.78 23.29
N VAL A 292 3.20 -9.11 23.49
CA VAL A 292 2.70 -10.50 23.41
C VAL A 292 2.96 -11.09 22.02
N LEU A 293 2.81 -10.31 20.95
CA LEU A 293 3.13 -10.76 19.59
C LEU A 293 4.63 -11.02 19.39
N LEU A 294 5.50 -10.24 20.05
CA LEU A 294 6.95 -10.45 20.01
C LEU A 294 7.40 -11.69 20.79
N THR A 295 6.76 -12.00 21.92
CA THR A 295 7.18 -13.09 22.81
C THR A 295 6.59 -14.45 22.41
N LYS A 296 5.40 -14.50 21.81
CA LYS A 296 4.74 -15.74 21.34
C LYS A 296 5.63 -16.68 20.51
N PRO A 297 6.42 -16.20 19.54
CA PRO A 297 7.31 -17.06 18.76
C PRO A 297 8.51 -17.56 19.56
N LEU A 298 9.02 -16.76 20.50
CA LEU A 298 10.17 -17.13 21.34
C LEU A 298 9.82 -18.25 22.31
N THR A 299 8.61 -18.26 22.87
CA THR A 299 8.15 -19.31 23.79
C THR A 299 7.90 -20.67 23.14
N LYS A 300 7.87 -20.75 21.80
CA LYS A 300 7.76 -22.03 21.08
C LYS A 300 9.10 -22.74 20.90
N VAL A 301 10.22 -22.06 21.16
CA VAL A 301 11.58 -22.62 21.01
C VAL A 301 12.04 -23.34 22.29
N ASP A 302 11.37 -23.11 23.42
CA ASP A 302 11.72 -23.66 24.74
C ASP A 302 10.94 -24.94 25.14
N ASN A 303 10.19 -25.56 24.22
CA ASN A 303 9.52 -26.87 24.40
C ASN A 303 9.91 -27.83 23.26
#